data_AF-A0A7S0ZJB9-F1
#
_entry.id   AF-A0A7S0ZJB9-F1
#
_cell.length_a   1.000
_cell.length_b   1.000
_cell.length_c   1.000
_cell.angle_alpha   90.00
_cell.angle_beta   90.00
_cell.angle_gamma   90.00
#
_symmetry.space_group_name_H-M   'P 1'
#
loop_
_entity.id
_entity.type
_entity.pdbx_description
1 polymer ?
#
loop_
_entity_poly.entity_id
_entity_poly.type
_entity_poly.pdbx_seq_one_letter_code
_entity_poly.pdbx_strand_id
1 'polypeptide(L)'
;MNLILNRLFGVNLVEISMHSTESWSNHVTKYELNHESEGTLGYIYLDLYPRQGKYMHAAHFTVLCGRDRSYQSLSYQLPVVALVCNFQNGIRLEFHELETLFHEFGHALHSLLSRSKFQHLSGTRTALDFVEIPSHLFELFVHDFRVLQLFARDENTHEVLDESRFHQVMKKNDLFCAMNLQNQVLYSAVDLAFHSEYTTSQWSNDCGSIYSELQQKFTRIVPQSSDVYSHSILAHLGGYSTGYYTYLYAKVFAAQIWNEVF
;
A
#
# COMPACT_ATOMS: atom_id res chain seq x y z
N MET A 1 -8.07 -13.08 3.98
CA MET A 1 -6.62 -12.90 4.21
C MET A 1 -5.89 -14.18 4.61
N ASN A 2 -6.25 -14.86 5.71
CA ASN A 2 -5.55 -16.09 6.16
C ASN A 2 -5.40 -17.21 5.11
N LEU A 3 -6.43 -17.45 4.30
CA LEU A 3 -6.34 -18.46 3.22
C LEU A 3 -5.20 -18.18 2.23
N ILE A 4 -4.99 -16.90 1.89
CA ILE A 4 -3.94 -16.47 0.96
C ILE A 4 -2.57 -16.61 1.65
N LEU A 5 -2.47 -16.09 2.88
CA LEU A 5 -1.25 -16.14 3.67
C LEU A 5 -0.74 -17.56 3.89
N ASN A 6 -1.65 -18.46 4.26
CA ASN A 6 -1.30 -19.84 4.51
C ASN A 6 -0.85 -20.56 3.23
N ARG A 7 -1.53 -20.33 2.10
CA ARG A 7 -1.17 -20.94 0.82
C ARG A 7 0.14 -20.41 0.24
N LEU A 8 0.44 -19.12 0.42
CA LEU A 8 1.62 -18.49 -0.15
C LEU A 8 2.87 -18.61 0.74
N PHE A 9 2.70 -18.49 2.07
CA PHE A 9 3.81 -18.36 3.01
C PHE A 9 3.75 -19.35 4.19
N GLY A 10 2.71 -20.18 4.31
CA GLY A 10 2.54 -21.07 5.46
C GLY A 10 2.21 -20.36 6.77
N VAL A 11 1.81 -19.08 6.72
CA VAL A 11 1.55 -18.25 7.91
C VAL A 11 0.07 -17.99 8.11
N ASN A 12 -0.32 -17.70 9.36
CA ASN A 12 -1.68 -17.33 9.74
C ASN A 12 -1.66 -16.06 10.59
N LEU A 13 -2.62 -15.17 10.36
CA LEU A 13 -2.93 -14.08 11.29
C LEU A 13 -3.93 -14.59 12.32
N VAL A 14 -3.53 -14.56 13.58
CA VAL A 14 -4.35 -14.94 14.73
C VAL A 14 -4.65 -13.70 15.53
N GLU A 15 -5.94 -13.38 15.70
CA GLU A 15 -6.33 -12.24 16.54
C GLU A 15 -5.94 -12.52 18.00
N ILE A 16 -5.31 -11.54 18.65
CA ILE A 16 -4.87 -11.65 20.04
C ILE A 16 -5.30 -10.42 20.83
N SER A 17 -5.55 -10.63 22.13
CA SER A 17 -5.94 -9.55 23.04
C SER A 17 -4.81 -8.53 23.21
N MET A 18 -5.17 -7.25 23.20
CA MET A 18 -4.27 -6.16 23.58
C MET A 18 -4.37 -5.86 25.07
N HIS A 19 -3.28 -5.37 25.65
CA HIS A 19 -3.37 -4.75 26.98
C HIS A 19 -4.17 -3.44 26.92
N SER A 20 -4.84 -3.08 28.01
CA SER A 20 -5.68 -1.87 28.07
C SER A 20 -4.92 -0.57 27.80
N THR A 21 -3.60 -0.54 28.05
CA THR A 21 -2.73 0.61 27.81
C THR A 21 -1.98 0.55 26.48
N GLU A 22 -2.17 -0.51 25.69
CA GLU A 22 -1.49 -0.72 24.40
C GLU A 22 -2.26 -0.07 23.25
N SER A 23 -3.60 -0.05 23.34
CA SER A 23 -4.44 0.48 22.26
C SER A 23 -4.56 2.01 22.30
N TRP A 24 -4.48 2.64 21.13
CA TRP A 24 -4.76 4.07 20.93
C TRP A 24 -6.20 4.36 20.49
N SER A 25 -7.01 3.33 20.24
CA SER A 25 -8.44 3.47 19.89
C SER A 25 -9.23 2.17 20.09
N ASN A 26 -10.50 2.28 20.47
CA ASN A 26 -11.37 1.12 20.73
C ASN A 26 -11.61 0.21 19.50
N HIS A 27 -11.36 0.72 18.29
CA HIS A 27 -11.56 -0.04 17.05
C HIS A 27 -10.28 -0.65 16.49
N VAL A 28 -9.14 -0.45 17.16
CA VAL A 28 -7.88 -1.10 16.78
C VAL A 28 -7.96 -2.56 17.21
N THR A 29 -7.52 -3.45 16.33
CA THR A 29 -7.38 -4.89 16.63
C THR A 29 -5.93 -5.30 16.43
N LYS A 30 -5.46 -6.31 17.17
CA LYS A 30 -4.09 -6.81 17.09
C LYS A 30 -4.09 -8.26 16.65
N TYR A 31 -3.18 -8.57 15.74
CA TYR A 31 -2.97 -9.91 15.24
C TYR A 31 -1.51 -10.31 15.40
N GLU A 32 -1.32 -11.58 15.70
CA GLU A 32 -0.05 -12.28 15.63
C GLU A 32 0.09 -12.92 14.25
N LEU A 33 1.22 -12.69 13.57
CA LEU A 33 1.58 -13.47 12.39
C LEU A 33 2.33 -14.72 12.87
N ASN A 34 1.71 -15.89 12.75
CA ASN A 34 2.27 -17.15 13.25
C ASN A 34 2.55 -18.12 12.10
N HIS A 35 3.72 -18.76 12.13
CA HIS A 35 4.08 -19.89 11.28
C HIS A 35 4.05 -21.19 12.09
N GLU A 36 3.62 -22.30 11.49
CA GLU A 36 3.43 -23.56 12.22
C GLU A 36 4.73 -24.08 12.86
N SER A 37 5.86 -23.99 12.17
CA SER A 37 7.15 -24.51 12.65
C SER A 37 8.09 -23.44 13.24
N GLU A 38 7.96 -22.18 12.82
CA GLU A 38 8.85 -21.09 13.26
C GLU A 38 8.25 -20.30 14.44
N GLY A 39 6.96 -20.49 14.72
CA GLY A 39 6.23 -19.76 15.75
C GLY A 39 5.93 -18.32 15.32
N THR A 40 5.95 -17.41 16.29
CA THR A 40 5.59 -16.01 16.08
C THR A 40 6.61 -15.28 15.21
N LEU A 41 6.11 -14.70 14.13
CA LEU A 41 6.90 -13.95 13.14
C LEU A 41 6.82 -12.43 13.31
N GLY A 42 5.80 -11.93 14.01
CA GLY A 42 5.60 -10.51 14.25
C GLY A 42 4.17 -10.18 14.62
N TYR A 43 3.89 -8.90 14.83
CA TYR A 43 2.56 -8.42 15.22
C TYR A 43 2.09 -7.29 14.31
N ILE A 44 0.80 -7.28 13.99
CA ILE A 44 0.16 -6.23 13.21
C ILE A 44 -1.05 -5.67 13.95
N TYR A 45 -1.13 -4.35 14.03
CA TYR A 45 -2.34 -3.65 14.42
C TYR A 45 -3.12 -3.24 13.17
N LEU A 46 -4.44 -3.46 13.19
CA LEU A 46 -5.34 -2.98 12.14
C LEU A 46 -6.16 -1.81 12.69
N ASP A 47 -5.95 -0.62 12.13
CA ASP A 47 -6.72 0.59 12.41
C ASP A 47 -7.46 1.01 11.14
N LEU A 48 -8.62 0.39 10.88
CA LEU A 48 -9.28 0.42 9.57
C LEU A 48 -10.39 1.47 9.43
N TYR A 49 -10.86 2.03 10.54
CA TYR A 49 -12.04 2.90 10.56
C TYR A 49 -11.67 4.39 10.67
N PRO A 50 -12.38 5.30 9.99
CA PRO A 50 -12.13 6.72 10.09
C PRO A 50 -12.49 7.25 11.50
N ARG A 51 -11.73 8.23 11.99
CA ARG A 51 -12.07 9.01 13.18
C ARG A 51 -11.44 10.40 13.12
N GLN A 52 -12.00 11.35 13.85
CA GLN A 52 -11.46 12.71 13.93
C GLN A 52 -10.00 12.69 14.42
N GLY A 53 -9.13 13.40 13.71
CA GLY A 53 -7.70 13.53 14.05
C GLY A 53 -6.83 12.32 13.66
N LYS A 54 -7.39 11.29 13.04
CA LYS A 54 -6.62 10.16 12.48
C LYS A 54 -5.96 10.55 11.15
N TYR A 55 -4.84 9.91 10.84
CA TYR A 55 -4.20 9.97 9.53
C TYR A 55 -5.19 9.60 8.41
N MET A 56 -5.27 10.46 7.38
CA MET A 56 -6.34 10.42 6.39
C MET A 56 -6.09 9.46 5.23
N HIS A 57 -4.84 9.12 4.93
CA HIS A 57 -4.50 8.18 3.86
C HIS A 57 -4.42 6.75 4.39
N ALA A 58 -4.46 5.79 3.47
CA ALA A 58 -4.04 4.43 3.77
C ALA A 58 -2.51 4.39 3.88
N ALA A 59 -1.99 3.68 4.87
CA ALA A 59 -0.56 3.52 5.06
C ALA A 59 -0.23 2.36 6.00
N HIS A 60 0.89 1.71 5.73
CA HIS A 60 1.62 0.87 6.65
C HIS A 60 2.67 1.69 7.44
N PHE A 61 2.71 1.48 8.76
CA PHE A 61 3.70 2.06 9.66
C PHE A 61 4.47 0.98 10.42
N THR A 62 5.80 1.09 10.45
CA THR A 62 6.63 0.25 11.33
C THR A 62 6.70 0.84 12.73
N VAL A 63 6.14 0.15 13.71
CA VAL A 63 6.20 0.52 15.14
C VAL A 63 7.49 0.00 15.77
N LEU A 64 7.83 -1.27 15.50
CA LEU A 64 9.06 -1.90 15.94
C LEU A 64 9.70 -2.66 14.79
N CYS A 65 11.01 -2.49 14.63
CA CYS A 65 11.75 -3.10 13.54
C CYS A 65 12.21 -4.51 13.91
N GLY A 66 12.26 -5.41 12.94
CA GLY A 66 12.92 -6.70 13.08
C GLY A 66 14.44 -6.50 13.20
N ARG A 67 15.08 -7.14 14.18
CA ARG A 67 16.55 -7.13 14.26
C ARG A 67 17.10 -8.27 15.09
N ASP A 68 18.32 -8.66 14.75
CA ASP A 68 19.10 -9.57 15.59
C ASP A 68 19.61 -8.83 16.85
N ARG A 69 19.47 -9.50 18.01
CA ARG A 69 19.96 -9.04 19.30
C ARG A 69 20.85 -10.08 19.99
N SER A 70 21.33 -11.08 19.24
CA SER A 70 22.22 -12.13 19.72
C SER A 70 23.51 -11.59 20.36
N TYR A 71 24.01 -10.44 19.91
CA TYR A 71 25.16 -9.74 20.50
C TYR A 71 24.92 -9.28 21.96
N GLN A 72 23.65 -9.21 22.40
CA GLN A 72 23.25 -8.94 23.77
C GLN A 72 22.80 -10.21 24.51
N SER A 73 23.02 -11.39 23.91
CA SER A 73 22.46 -12.68 24.36
C SER A 73 20.93 -12.68 24.47
N LEU A 74 20.25 -11.90 23.62
CA LEU A 74 18.79 -11.80 23.56
C LEU A 74 18.25 -12.44 22.29
N SER A 75 16.99 -12.86 22.33
CA SER A 75 16.28 -13.38 21.16
C SER A 75 16.11 -12.31 20.08
N TYR A 76 15.82 -12.78 18.86
CA TYR A 76 15.48 -11.91 17.74
C TYR A 76 14.29 -11.00 18.11
N GLN A 77 14.43 -9.71 17.83
CA GLN A 77 13.36 -8.75 18.06
C GLN A 77 12.36 -8.86 16.92
N LEU A 78 11.13 -9.27 17.23
CA LEU A 78 10.09 -9.41 16.23
C LEU A 78 9.57 -8.05 15.76
N PRO A 79 9.27 -7.89 14.46
CA PRO A 79 8.68 -6.67 13.93
C PRO A 79 7.25 -6.46 14.45
N VAL A 80 6.89 -5.19 14.63
CA VAL A 80 5.53 -4.75 14.97
C VAL A 80 5.15 -3.65 14.01
N VAL A 81 4.00 -3.79 13.36
CA VAL A 81 3.53 -2.86 12.34
C VAL A 81 2.07 -2.44 12.60
N ALA A 82 1.67 -1.30 12.06
CA ALA A 82 0.29 -0.84 12.08
C ALA A 82 -0.16 -0.56 10.64
N LEU A 83 -1.27 -1.17 10.24
CA LEU A 83 -1.93 -0.92 8.96
C LEU A 83 -3.11 0.01 9.22
N VAL A 84 -3.05 1.19 8.62
CA VAL A 84 -4.01 2.27 8.81
C VAL A 84 -4.80 2.46 7.52
N CYS A 85 -6.12 2.37 7.60
CA CYS A 85 -7.06 2.67 6.51
C CYS A 85 -8.26 3.46 7.04
N ASN A 86 -9.15 3.93 6.17
CA ASN A 86 -10.29 4.77 6.53
C ASN A 86 -11.59 4.31 5.85
N PHE A 87 -11.93 3.02 5.97
CA PHE A 87 -13.09 2.41 5.33
C PHE A 87 -14.40 2.85 6.00
N GLN A 88 -15.27 3.52 5.24
CA GLN A 88 -16.49 4.14 5.76
C GLN A 88 -17.55 3.10 6.15
N ASN A 89 -17.65 2.02 5.36
CA ASN A 89 -18.67 0.98 5.51
C ASN A 89 -18.16 -0.25 6.28
N GLY A 90 -17.10 -0.07 7.06
CA GLY A 90 -16.45 -1.14 7.81
C GLY A 90 -15.94 -2.27 6.92
N ILE A 91 -16.40 -3.50 7.14
CA ILE A 91 -15.92 -4.68 6.40
C ILE A 91 -16.52 -4.81 5.00
N ARG A 92 -17.52 -3.98 4.64
CA ARG A 92 -18.10 -3.94 3.30
C ARG A 92 -17.28 -2.99 2.43
N LEU A 93 -16.22 -3.53 1.86
CA LEU A 93 -15.26 -2.77 1.05
C LEU A 93 -15.74 -2.64 -0.39
N GLU A 94 -15.62 -1.44 -0.95
CA GLU A 94 -15.59 -1.27 -2.40
C GLU A 94 -14.32 -1.91 -2.97
N PHE A 95 -14.33 -2.22 -4.27
CA PHE A 95 -13.19 -2.90 -4.89
C PHE A 95 -11.88 -2.09 -4.75
N HIS A 96 -11.95 -0.76 -4.90
CA HIS A 96 -10.78 0.11 -4.75
C HIS A 96 -10.26 0.17 -3.30
N GLU A 97 -11.16 0.08 -2.31
CA GLU A 97 -10.79 -0.02 -0.89
C GLU A 97 -10.12 -1.37 -0.60
N LEU A 98 -10.59 -2.45 -1.23
CA LEU A 98 -9.99 -3.77 -1.11
C LEU A 98 -8.60 -3.83 -1.78
N GLU A 99 -8.43 -3.23 -2.96
CA GLU A 99 -7.13 -3.07 -3.61
C GLU A 99 -6.17 -2.30 -2.72
N THR A 100 -6.62 -1.19 -2.14
CA THR A 100 -5.84 -0.37 -1.19
C THR A 100 -5.46 -1.19 0.05
N LEU A 101 -6.38 -1.98 0.61
CA LEU A 101 -6.08 -2.87 1.73
C LEU A 101 -4.97 -3.87 1.37
N PHE A 102 -5.05 -4.50 0.19
CA PHE A 102 -4.04 -5.45 -0.26
C PHE A 102 -2.68 -4.79 -0.53
N HIS A 103 -2.67 -3.58 -1.09
CA HIS A 103 -1.46 -2.78 -1.27
C HIS A 103 -0.74 -2.57 0.08
N GLU A 104 -1.43 -2.00 1.07
CA GLU A 104 -0.84 -1.76 2.40
C GLU A 104 -0.48 -3.04 3.12
N PHE A 105 -1.23 -4.11 2.88
CA PHE A 105 -0.94 -5.41 3.46
C PHE A 105 0.33 -6.05 2.84
N GLY A 106 0.63 -5.79 1.57
CA GLY A 106 1.91 -6.15 0.95
C GLY A 106 3.10 -5.49 1.66
N HIS A 107 3.01 -4.19 1.99
CA HIS A 107 4.00 -3.49 2.81
C HIS A 107 4.13 -4.08 4.22
N ALA A 108 3.01 -4.40 4.85
CA ALA A 108 2.99 -5.02 6.17
C ALA A 108 3.67 -6.39 6.16
N LEU A 109 3.41 -7.23 5.16
CA LEU A 109 4.06 -8.53 5.03
C LEU A 109 5.55 -8.43 4.73
N HIS A 110 5.95 -7.49 3.87
CA HIS A 110 7.37 -7.20 3.63
C HIS A 110 8.10 -6.89 4.95
N SER A 111 7.45 -6.14 5.85
CA SER A 111 8.00 -5.84 7.17
C SER A 111 7.96 -7.01 8.15
N LEU A 112 6.85 -7.75 8.21
CA LEU A 112 6.65 -8.86 9.14
C LEU A 112 7.50 -10.09 8.82
N LEU A 113 7.72 -10.37 7.53
CA LEU A 113 8.50 -11.53 7.08
C LEU A 113 10.00 -11.23 7.00
N SER A 114 10.42 -9.97 7.08
CA SER A 114 11.83 -9.58 7.09
C SER A 114 12.59 -10.16 8.29
N ARG A 115 13.77 -10.74 8.02
CA ARG A 115 14.70 -11.31 9.02
C ARG A 115 16.08 -10.65 8.99
N SER A 116 16.10 -9.33 8.81
CA SER A 116 17.33 -8.55 8.76
C SER A 116 18.10 -8.59 10.08
N LYS A 117 19.43 -8.68 10.02
CA LYS A 117 20.30 -8.54 11.20
C LYS A 117 20.23 -7.13 11.81
N PHE A 118 20.17 -6.10 10.97
CA PHE A 118 20.26 -4.70 11.37
C PHE A 118 18.92 -3.99 11.20
N GLN A 119 18.49 -3.24 12.23
CA GLN A 119 17.23 -2.50 12.21
C GLN A 119 17.10 -1.54 11.02
N HIS A 120 18.21 -0.95 10.58
CA HIS A 120 18.24 0.02 9.49
C HIS A 120 17.95 -0.59 8.12
N LEU A 121 18.01 -1.92 8.02
CA LEU A 121 17.73 -2.72 6.83
C LEU A 121 16.48 -3.59 7.01
N SER A 122 15.67 -3.33 8.05
CA SER A 122 14.49 -4.12 8.37
C SER A 122 13.29 -3.69 7.53
N GLY A 123 12.57 -4.69 7.02
CA GLY A 123 11.28 -4.52 6.38
C GLY A 123 11.38 -3.65 5.13
N THR A 124 10.51 -2.65 5.03
CA THR A 124 10.45 -1.75 3.87
C THR A 124 11.62 -0.77 3.74
N ARG A 125 12.64 -0.82 4.62
CA ARG A 125 13.87 -0.02 4.49
C ARG A 125 14.81 -0.57 3.41
N THR A 126 14.33 -0.54 2.19
CA THR A 126 15.01 -1.01 0.97
C THR A 126 15.28 0.16 0.03
N ALA A 127 15.77 -0.12 -1.18
CA ALA A 127 15.86 0.91 -2.21
C ALA A 127 14.46 1.47 -2.52
N LEU A 128 14.38 2.80 -2.74
CA LEU A 128 13.11 3.49 -2.91
C LEU A 128 12.32 2.98 -4.12
N ASP A 129 13.03 2.60 -5.19
CA ASP A 129 12.48 2.01 -6.42
C ASP A 129 12.11 0.53 -6.30
N PHE A 130 12.40 -0.11 -5.17
CA PHE A 130 12.03 -1.49 -4.87
C PHE A 130 10.83 -1.60 -3.92
N VAL A 131 10.67 -0.64 -3.00
CA VAL A 131 9.77 -0.78 -1.85
C VAL A 131 8.30 -1.04 -2.23
N GLU A 132 7.86 -0.52 -3.38
CA GLU A 132 6.48 -0.67 -3.89
C GLU A 132 6.24 -1.97 -4.67
N ILE A 133 7.26 -2.77 -4.98
CA ILE A 133 7.08 -4.01 -5.74
C ILE A 133 6.19 -5.00 -4.98
N PRO A 134 6.45 -5.29 -3.68
CA PRO A 134 5.60 -6.21 -2.93
C PRO A 134 4.15 -5.73 -2.78
N SER A 135 3.91 -4.44 -2.57
CA SER A 135 2.56 -3.89 -2.44
C SER A 135 1.76 -4.00 -3.75
N HIS A 136 2.35 -3.61 -4.88
CA HIS A 136 1.71 -3.78 -6.20
C HIS A 136 1.55 -5.25 -6.61
N LEU A 137 2.44 -6.15 -6.20
CA LEU A 137 2.23 -7.59 -6.42
C LEU A 137 0.98 -8.07 -5.66
N PHE A 138 0.72 -7.57 -4.46
CA PHE A 138 -0.48 -7.90 -3.70
C PHE A 138 -1.76 -7.31 -4.29
N GLU A 139 -1.69 -6.19 -5.01
CA GLU A 139 -2.82 -5.73 -5.83
C GLU A 139 -3.19 -6.79 -6.89
N LEU A 140 -2.21 -7.37 -7.59
CA LEU A 140 -2.48 -8.38 -8.62
C LEU A 140 -3.19 -9.63 -8.08
N PHE A 141 -2.91 -10.02 -6.83
CA PHE A 141 -3.67 -11.08 -6.17
C PHE A 141 -5.16 -10.77 -6.06
N VAL A 142 -5.55 -9.53 -5.74
CA VAL A 142 -6.98 -9.18 -5.65
C VAL A 142 -7.64 -9.03 -7.03
N HIS A 143 -6.85 -8.84 -8.08
CA HIS A 143 -7.31 -8.82 -9.47
C HIS A 143 -7.42 -10.23 -10.08
N ASP A 144 -7.13 -11.30 -9.34
CA ASP A 144 -7.29 -12.67 -9.83
C ASP A 144 -8.57 -13.32 -9.27
N PHE A 145 -9.43 -13.81 -10.17
CA PHE A 145 -10.68 -14.50 -9.80
C PHE A 145 -10.44 -15.71 -8.88
N ARG A 146 -9.35 -16.47 -9.09
CA ARG A 146 -8.94 -17.62 -8.27
C ARG A 146 -8.71 -17.23 -6.81
N VAL A 147 -8.31 -15.98 -6.57
CA VAL A 147 -8.00 -15.46 -5.24
C VAL A 147 -9.24 -14.85 -4.60
N LEU A 148 -9.95 -13.96 -5.31
CA LEU A 148 -11.16 -13.32 -4.77
C LEU A 148 -12.22 -14.34 -4.37
N GLN A 149 -12.44 -15.37 -5.20
CA GLN A 149 -13.44 -16.41 -4.89
C GLN A 149 -13.15 -17.16 -3.58
N LEU A 150 -11.93 -17.10 -3.04
CA LEU A 150 -11.60 -17.76 -1.77
C LEU A 150 -12.32 -17.11 -0.59
N PHE A 151 -12.59 -15.81 -0.64
CA PHE A 151 -13.13 -15.06 0.51
C PHE A 151 -14.28 -14.11 0.18
N ALA A 152 -14.46 -13.70 -1.07
CA ALA A 152 -15.58 -12.86 -1.48
C ALA A 152 -16.87 -13.68 -1.45
N ARG A 153 -17.84 -13.23 -0.64
CA ARG A 153 -19.16 -13.84 -0.48
C ARG A 153 -20.23 -12.77 -0.55
N ASP A 154 -21.39 -13.12 -1.10
CA ASP A 154 -22.58 -12.27 -0.97
C ASP A 154 -22.96 -12.16 0.51
N GLU A 155 -23.23 -10.95 0.97
CA GLU A 155 -23.55 -10.66 2.37
C GLU A 155 -24.87 -11.33 2.81
N ASN A 156 -25.83 -11.46 1.89
CA ASN A 156 -27.16 -11.99 2.19
C ASN A 156 -27.28 -13.48 1.86
N THR A 157 -26.75 -13.92 0.71
CA THR A 157 -26.90 -15.31 0.25
C THR A 157 -25.73 -16.20 0.66
N HIS A 158 -24.60 -15.62 1.09
CA HIS A 158 -23.34 -16.32 1.36
C HIS A 158 -22.79 -17.11 0.16
N GLU A 159 -23.31 -16.85 -1.04
CA GLU A 159 -22.80 -17.46 -2.26
C GLU A 159 -21.42 -16.90 -2.61
N VAL A 160 -20.61 -17.74 -3.26
CA VAL A 160 -19.29 -17.36 -3.75
C VAL A 160 -19.42 -16.34 -4.88
N LEU A 161 -18.45 -15.44 -5.01
CA LEU A 161 -18.37 -14.52 -6.14
C LEU A 161 -18.50 -15.27 -7.47
N ASP A 162 -19.51 -14.91 -8.23
CA ASP A 162 -19.71 -15.41 -9.59
C ASP A 162 -18.67 -14.82 -10.55
N GLU A 163 -18.13 -15.67 -11.43
CA GLU A 163 -17.08 -15.29 -12.37
C GLU A 163 -17.55 -14.23 -13.37
N SER A 164 -18.81 -14.30 -13.83
CA SER A 164 -19.34 -13.30 -14.76
C SER A 164 -19.44 -11.92 -14.09
N ARG A 165 -19.84 -11.87 -12.81
CA ARG A 165 -19.86 -10.63 -12.01
C ARG A 165 -18.45 -10.08 -11.80
N PHE A 166 -17.48 -10.93 -11.50
CA PHE A 166 -16.07 -10.54 -11.39
C PHE A 166 -15.59 -9.82 -12.67
N HIS A 167 -15.78 -10.42 -13.84
CA HIS A 167 -15.37 -9.83 -15.11
C HIS A 167 -16.10 -8.50 -15.42
N GLN A 168 -17.36 -8.36 -15.00
CA GLN A 168 -18.09 -7.09 -15.12
C GLN A 168 -17.47 -5.98 -14.26
N VAL A 169 -17.04 -6.31 -13.03
CA VAL A 169 -16.36 -5.35 -12.15
C VAL A 169 -15.00 -4.97 -12.72
N MET A 170 -14.19 -5.94 -13.16
CA MET A 170 -12.87 -5.68 -13.75
C MET A 170 -12.98 -4.78 -14.98
N LYS A 171 -13.91 -5.10 -15.89
CA LYS A 171 -14.16 -4.27 -17.07
C LYS A 171 -14.54 -2.83 -16.73
N LYS A 172 -15.30 -2.61 -15.64
CA LYS A 172 -15.66 -1.26 -15.18
C LYS A 172 -14.46 -0.51 -14.60
N ASN A 173 -13.63 -1.19 -13.81
CA ASN A 173 -12.42 -0.60 -13.23
C ASN A 173 -11.39 -0.22 -14.31
N ASP A 174 -11.33 -0.98 -15.41
CA ASP A 174 -10.40 -0.73 -16.50
C ASP A 174 -10.84 0.37 -17.48
N LEU A 175 -12.08 0.87 -17.41
CA LEU A 175 -12.62 1.85 -18.37
C LEU A 175 -11.74 3.11 -18.51
N PHE A 176 -11.06 3.51 -17.44
CA PHE A 176 -10.25 4.74 -17.41
C PHE A 176 -8.78 4.48 -17.03
N CYS A 177 -8.29 3.25 -17.21
CA CYS A 177 -6.93 2.88 -16.82
C CYS A 177 -5.86 3.78 -17.48
N ALA A 178 -6.06 4.18 -18.74
CA ALA A 178 -5.17 5.10 -19.45
C ALA A 178 -5.12 6.51 -18.82
N MET A 179 -6.27 7.03 -18.35
CA MET A 179 -6.32 8.33 -17.67
C MET A 179 -5.66 8.26 -16.28
N ASN A 180 -5.88 7.15 -15.56
CA ASN A 180 -5.19 6.90 -14.29
C ASN A 180 -3.67 6.82 -14.48
N LEU A 181 -3.20 6.13 -15.53
CA LEU A 181 -1.79 6.09 -15.89
C LEU A 181 -1.23 7.48 -16.22
N GLN A 182 -1.96 8.29 -16.98
CA GLN A 182 -1.55 9.67 -17.27
C GLN A 182 -1.40 10.52 -15.99
N ASN A 183 -2.30 10.36 -15.02
CA ASN A 183 -2.20 11.06 -13.74
C ASN A 183 -0.96 10.60 -12.94
N GLN A 184 -0.67 9.31 -12.92
CA GLN A 184 0.54 8.78 -12.29
C GLN A 184 1.81 9.35 -12.96
N VAL A 185 1.87 9.38 -14.29
CA VAL A 185 2.98 9.99 -15.04
C VAL A 185 3.11 11.48 -14.71
N LEU A 186 1.99 12.22 -14.64
CA LEU A 186 1.98 13.63 -14.26
C LEU A 186 2.56 13.83 -12.86
N TYR A 187 2.11 13.06 -11.87
CA TYR A 187 2.59 13.17 -10.50
C TYR A 187 4.08 12.82 -10.37
N SER A 188 4.55 11.77 -11.07
CA SER A 188 5.98 11.45 -11.14
C SER A 188 6.78 12.59 -11.76
N ALA A 189 6.29 13.18 -12.85
CA ALA A 189 6.96 14.29 -13.51
C ALA A 189 7.00 15.54 -12.63
N VAL A 190 5.91 15.85 -11.90
CA VAL A 190 5.83 16.98 -10.97
C VAL A 190 6.81 16.81 -9.80
N ASP A 191 6.86 15.62 -9.21
CA ASP A 191 7.78 15.33 -8.11
C ASP A 191 9.25 15.46 -8.56
N LEU A 192 9.63 14.85 -9.68
CA LEU A 192 10.98 15.00 -10.22
C LEU A 192 11.29 16.43 -10.62
N ALA A 193 10.31 17.14 -11.19
CA ALA A 193 10.44 18.54 -11.56
C ALA A 193 10.83 19.37 -10.33
N PHE A 194 10.00 19.36 -9.28
CA PHE A 194 10.19 20.15 -8.06
C PHE A 194 11.52 19.91 -7.36
N HIS A 195 12.12 18.74 -7.55
CA HIS A 195 13.37 18.34 -6.90
C HIS A 195 14.58 18.32 -7.86
N SER A 196 14.43 18.83 -9.08
CA SER A 196 15.52 18.91 -10.06
C SER A 196 16.18 20.29 -10.08
N GLU A 197 17.47 20.34 -10.40
CA GLU A 197 18.20 21.60 -10.62
C GLU A 197 17.61 22.44 -11.78
N TYR A 198 16.87 21.80 -12.68
CA TYR A 198 16.18 22.41 -13.83
C TYR A 198 15.13 23.46 -13.43
N THR A 199 14.55 23.36 -12.22
CA THR A 199 13.58 24.34 -11.71
C THR A 199 14.17 25.73 -11.53
N THR A 200 15.47 25.83 -11.26
CA THR A 200 16.10 27.13 -10.97
C THR A 200 16.45 27.96 -12.22
N SER A 201 16.42 27.36 -13.42
CA SER A 201 16.90 28.01 -14.65
C SER A 201 15.92 28.05 -15.82
N GLN A 202 14.97 27.10 -15.93
CA GLN A 202 14.03 27.04 -17.07
C GLN A 202 12.55 27.23 -16.71
N TRP A 203 12.15 26.90 -15.49
CA TRP A 203 10.76 27.06 -15.06
C TRP A 203 10.59 28.29 -14.17
N SER A 204 9.37 28.81 -14.10
CA SER A 204 9.07 29.85 -13.14
C SER A 204 9.30 29.29 -11.72
N ASN A 205 9.70 30.15 -10.78
CA ASN A 205 9.79 29.80 -9.36
C ASN A 205 8.41 29.52 -8.71
N ASP A 206 7.37 29.28 -9.51
CA ASP A 206 5.99 29.03 -9.07
C ASP A 206 5.58 27.58 -9.36
N CYS A 207 5.33 26.82 -8.30
CA CYS A 207 4.89 25.43 -8.35
C CYS A 207 3.57 25.25 -9.12
N GLY A 208 2.68 26.25 -9.13
CA GLY A 208 1.41 26.21 -9.85
C GLY A 208 1.61 26.18 -11.37
N SER A 209 2.49 27.04 -11.86
CA SER A 209 2.88 27.11 -13.27
C SER A 209 3.54 25.82 -13.75
N ILE A 210 4.52 25.28 -12.99
CA ILE A 210 5.18 24.02 -13.32
C ILE A 210 4.16 22.88 -13.43
N TYR A 211 3.27 22.75 -12.43
CA TYR A 211 2.24 21.73 -12.45
C TYR A 211 1.34 21.86 -13.69
N SER A 212 0.93 23.09 -14.02
CA SER A 212 0.06 23.37 -15.17
C SER A 212 0.72 23.03 -16.50
N GLU A 213 2.00 23.37 -16.67
CA GLU A 213 2.78 23.02 -17.87
C GLU A 213 2.89 21.51 -18.02
N LEU A 214 3.22 20.79 -16.94
CA LEU A 214 3.32 19.33 -16.95
C LEU A 214 1.96 18.67 -17.18
N GLN A 215 0.88 19.22 -16.62
CA GLN A 215 -0.48 18.73 -16.85
C GLN A 215 -0.88 18.86 -18.32
N GLN A 216 -0.59 20.00 -18.96
CA GLN A 216 -0.82 20.17 -20.40
C GLN A 216 0.02 19.22 -21.26
N LYS A 217 1.24 18.92 -20.82
CA LYS A 217 2.16 18.04 -21.53
C LYS A 217 1.76 16.57 -21.46
N PHE A 218 1.39 16.09 -20.27
CA PHE A 218 1.18 14.66 -20.03
C PHE A 218 -0.29 14.24 -20.02
N THR A 219 -1.22 15.18 -19.88
CA THR A 219 -2.65 14.90 -19.85
C THR A 219 -3.38 15.70 -20.93
N ARG A 220 -4.62 15.30 -21.24
CA ARG A 220 -5.52 16.07 -22.09
C ARG A 220 -6.56 16.86 -21.28
N ILE A 221 -6.39 16.91 -19.97
CA ILE A 221 -7.28 17.62 -19.05
C ILE A 221 -6.91 19.10 -19.12
N VAL A 222 -7.92 19.95 -19.31
CA VAL A 222 -7.74 21.40 -19.33
C VAL A 222 -7.27 21.84 -17.94
N PRO A 223 -6.16 22.61 -17.84
CA PRO A 223 -5.69 23.11 -16.57
C PRO A 223 -6.77 23.89 -15.84
N GLN A 224 -6.82 23.72 -14.52
CA GLN A 224 -7.72 24.49 -13.67
C GLN A 224 -7.29 25.98 -13.64
N SER A 225 -8.16 26.86 -13.14
CA SER A 225 -7.83 28.29 -13.01
C SER A 225 -6.55 28.49 -12.21
N SER A 226 -5.87 29.62 -12.43
CA SER A 226 -4.62 30.00 -11.75
C SER A 226 -4.72 30.00 -10.22
N ASP A 227 -5.94 30.02 -9.68
CA ASP A 227 -6.20 30.08 -8.24
C ASP A 227 -6.28 28.69 -7.59
N VAL A 228 -6.08 27.60 -8.35
CA VAL A 228 -6.11 26.23 -7.81
C VAL A 228 -4.71 25.62 -7.72
N TYR A 229 -4.24 25.46 -6.49
CA TYR A 229 -2.93 24.88 -6.17
C TYR A 229 -2.97 23.34 -6.20
N SER A 230 -3.21 22.75 -7.37
CA SER A 230 -3.37 21.29 -7.55
C SER A 230 -2.18 20.46 -7.07
N HIS A 231 -0.97 21.05 -7.02
CA HIS A 231 0.20 20.37 -6.48
C HIS A 231 0.15 20.18 -4.95
N SER A 232 -0.63 20.99 -4.22
CA SER A 232 -0.68 20.97 -2.75
C SER A 232 -1.34 19.71 -2.18
N ILE A 233 -2.12 18.97 -2.97
CA ILE A 233 -2.75 17.71 -2.54
C ILE A 233 -1.75 16.54 -2.56
N LEU A 234 -0.60 16.69 -3.21
CA LEU A 234 0.41 15.64 -3.32
C LEU A 234 1.23 15.54 -2.03
N ALA A 235 0.64 14.92 -1.01
CA ALA A 235 1.29 14.70 0.29
C ALA A 235 2.66 13.99 0.16
N HIS A 236 2.84 13.17 -0.88
CA HIS A 236 4.07 12.43 -1.19
C HIS A 236 5.29 13.33 -1.47
N LEU A 237 5.08 14.60 -1.82
CA LEU A 237 6.17 15.57 -1.96
C LEU A 237 6.91 15.78 -0.61
N GLY A 238 6.28 15.46 0.52
CA GLY A 238 6.91 15.43 1.84
C GLY A 238 7.17 14.00 2.31
N GLY A 239 8.43 13.61 2.46
CA GLY A 239 8.83 12.29 2.99
C GLY A 239 8.94 11.16 1.96
N TYR A 240 8.44 11.36 0.74
CA TYR A 240 8.61 10.46 -0.42
C TYR A 240 9.07 11.24 -1.67
N SER A 241 9.73 12.38 -1.47
CA SER A 241 10.22 13.23 -2.54
C SER A 241 11.19 12.49 -3.46
N THR A 242 11.18 12.82 -4.75
CA THR A 242 11.91 12.14 -5.82
C THR A 242 11.55 10.66 -6.03
N GLY A 243 10.55 10.16 -5.30
CA GLY A 243 10.12 8.77 -5.31
C GLY A 243 8.87 8.50 -6.11
N TYR A 244 8.06 9.48 -6.53
CA TYR A 244 6.71 9.17 -7.02
C TYR A 244 6.69 8.30 -8.31
N TYR A 245 7.77 8.29 -9.09
CA TYR A 245 7.90 7.40 -10.25
C TYR A 245 7.95 5.90 -9.92
N THR A 246 8.29 5.56 -8.67
CA THR A 246 8.50 4.17 -8.24
C THR A 246 7.20 3.38 -8.26
N TYR A 247 6.02 4.00 -8.10
CA TYR A 247 4.72 3.35 -8.28
C TYR A 247 4.58 2.73 -9.68
N LEU A 248 4.88 3.49 -10.73
CA LEU A 248 4.81 2.98 -12.10
C LEU A 248 5.90 1.95 -12.39
N TYR A 249 7.12 2.19 -11.88
CA TYR A 249 8.23 1.26 -12.00
C TYR A 249 7.89 -0.09 -11.36
N ALA A 250 7.38 -0.07 -10.13
CA ALA A 250 7.01 -1.25 -9.37
C ALA A 250 5.87 -2.04 -10.00
N LYS A 251 4.88 -1.37 -10.62
CA LYS A 251 3.83 -2.07 -11.38
C LYS A 251 4.39 -2.94 -12.51
N VAL A 252 5.44 -2.50 -13.19
CA VAL A 252 6.09 -3.30 -14.25
C VAL A 252 6.71 -4.57 -13.67
N PHE A 253 7.48 -4.46 -12.60
CA PHE A 253 8.13 -5.62 -11.98
C PHE A 253 7.12 -6.54 -11.28
N ALA A 254 6.11 -5.99 -10.61
CA ALA A 254 5.03 -6.78 -10.03
C ALA A 254 4.31 -7.60 -11.11
N ALA A 255 3.99 -7.00 -12.25
CA ALA A 255 3.38 -7.70 -13.38
C ALA A 255 4.31 -8.76 -13.98
N GLN A 256 5.61 -8.50 -14.07
CA GLN A 256 6.59 -9.49 -14.52
C GLN A 256 6.65 -10.68 -13.56
N ILE A 257 6.79 -10.44 -12.25
CA ILE A 257 6.80 -11.49 -11.22
C ILE A 257 5.51 -12.31 -11.30
N TRP A 258 4.36 -11.64 -11.43
CA TRP A 258 3.07 -12.30 -11.57
C TRP A 258 3.04 -13.28 -12.73
N ASN A 259 3.43 -12.83 -13.93
CA ASN A 259 3.39 -13.66 -15.14
C ASN A 259 4.42 -14.81 -15.14
N GLU A 260 5.55 -14.65 -14.45
CA GLU A 260 6.61 -15.66 -14.41
C GLU A 260 6.44 -16.69 -13.28
N VAL A 261 5.74 -16.32 -12.19
CA VAL A 261 5.70 -17.13 -10.96
C VAL A 261 4.30 -17.69 -10.62
N PHE A 262 3.21 -17.00 -10.98
CA PHE A 262 1.83 -17.31 -10.53
C PHE A 262 0.87 -17.67 -11.68
#